data_AF-A0A7L0ZFS2-F1
#
_entry.id   AF-A0A7L0ZFS2-F1
#
_cell.length_a   1.000
_cell.length_b   1.000
_cell.length_c   1.000
_cell.angle_alpha   90.00
_cell.angle_beta   90.00
_cell.angle_gamma   90.00
#
_symmetry.space_group_name_H-M   'P 1'
#
loop_
_entity.id
_entity.type
_entity.pdbx_description
1 polymer ?
#
loop_
_entity_poly.entity_id
_entity_poly.type
_entity_poly.pdbx_seq_one_letter_code
_entity_poly.pdbx_strand_id
1 'polypeptide(L)'
;LRLGSRKEAAGAARSSVSRRLEYIAHSARQRGVPEENMTVTEDFSKVENTYQMEAEVCIIFSDFGKMQNVCNLLIEKLGTAVTISPPHFYHTPEAIDTLRRQVCVAAVGNTRRKAQEVCRLFGQSLGKPLLIKEEETKEWGGHIDSYLPRSPDSLTLQERIQSATAYASSRVFAVFEIKGKENRRNKLL
;
A
#
# COMPACT_ATOMS: atom_id res chain seq x y z
N LEU A 1 15.61 -5.36 7.89
CA LEU A 1 16.63 -5.00 8.92
C LEU A 1 17.57 -6.18 9.07
N ARG A 2 18.89 -5.98 9.15
CA ARG A 2 19.85 -7.06 9.36
C ARG A 2 20.72 -6.77 10.57
N LEU A 3 21.04 -7.78 11.34
CA LEU A 3 21.95 -7.70 12.48
C LEU A 3 22.68 -9.01 12.66
N GLY A 4 23.89 -8.94 13.22
CA GLY A 4 24.67 -10.15 13.47
C GLY A 4 25.64 -10.00 14.63
N SER A 5 26.21 -11.12 15.05
CA SER A 5 27.30 -11.18 16.01
C SER A 5 28.22 -12.36 15.70
N ARG A 6 29.53 -12.08 15.65
CA ARG A 6 30.58 -13.10 15.56
C ARG A 6 31.34 -13.14 16.89
N LYS A 7 31.39 -14.31 17.54
CA LYS A 7 32.02 -14.50 18.86
C LYS A 7 32.68 -15.88 18.96
N GLU A 8 33.66 -16.01 19.84
CA GLU A 8 34.33 -17.31 20.10
C GLU A 8 33.40 -18.32 20.80
N ALA A 9 32.50 -17.83 21.65
CA ALA A 9 31.50 -18.65 22.32
C ALA A 9 30.15 -18.57 21.60
N ALA A 10 29.60 -19.73 21.21
CA ALA A 10 28.29 -19.85 20.56
C ALA A 10 27.17 -19.16 21.36
N GLY A 11 27.12 -19.39 22.69
CA GLY A 11 26.13 -18.78 23.58
C GLY A 11 26.20 -17.26 23.62
N ALA A 12 27.40 -16.69 23.53
CA ALA A 12 27.59 -15.25 23.50
C ALA A 12 27.12 -14.62 22.17
N ALA A 13 27.38 -15.29 21.03
CA ALA A 13 26.88 -14.85 19.73
C ALA A 13 25.34 -14.83 19.70
N ARG A 14 24.70 -15.92 20.14
CA ARG A 14 23.23 -16.03 20.22
C ARG A 14 22.63 -14.97 21.15
N SER A 15 23.09 -14.91 22.39
CA SER A 15 22.56 -13.98 23.40
C SER A 15 22.72 -12.50 23.01
N SER A 16 23.74 -12.19 22.20
CA SER A 16 23.94 -10.84 21.65
C SER A 16 22.91 -10.48 20.58
N VAL A 17 22.54 -11.41 19.72
CA VAL A 17 21.51 -11.22 18.68
C VAL A 17 20.12 -11.24 19.30
N SER A 18 19.80 -12.21 20.17
CA SER A 18 18.48 -12.33 20.81
C SER A 18 18.09 -11.07 21.58
N ARG A 19 18.99 -10.48 22.38
CA ARG A 19 18.72 -9.22 23.09
C ARG A 19 18.38 -8.05 22.16
N ARG A 20 19.05 -7.97 20.99
CA ARG A 20 18.78 -6.92 20.00
C ARG A 20 17.46 -7.19 19.26
N LEU A 21 17.14 -8.44 18.96
CA LEU A 21 15.85 -8.83 18.40
C LEU A 21 14.71 -8.48 19.35
N GLU A 22 14.84 -8.80 20.64
CA GLU A 22 13.86 -8.42 21.66
C GLU A 22 13.66 -6.91 21.72
N TYR A 23 14.75 -6.15 21.68
CA TYR A 23 14.68 -4.69 21.64
C TYR A 23 13.97 -4.16 20.39
N ILE A 24 14.29 -4.69 19.21
CA ILE A 24 13.65 -4.31 17.93
C ILE A 24 12.16 -4.63 17.99
N ALA A 25 11.79 -5.85 18.39
CA ALA A 25 10.41 -6.30 18.46
C ALA A 25 9.61 -5.48 19.48
N HIS A 26 10.19 -5.22 20.66
CA HIS A 26 9.59 -4.38 21.68
C HIS A 26 9.38 -2.94 21.19
N SER A 27 10.38 -2.34 20.55
CA SER A 27 10.34 -0.98 20.03
C SER A 27 9.27 -0.79 18.96
N ALA A 28 9.09 -1.79 18.08
CA ALA A 28 8.06 -1.80 17.06
C ALA A 28 6.65 -1.96 17.67
N ARG A 29 6.47 -2.91 18.59
CA ARG A 29 5.18 -3.13 19.28
C ARG A 29 4.73 -1.89 20.04
N GLN A 30 5.64 -1.21 20.75
CA GLN A 30 5.32 0.05 21.45
C GLN A 30 4.83 1.16 20.51
N ARG A 31 5.15 1.10 19.21
CA ARG A 31 4.70 2.05 18.19
C ARG A 31 3.50 1.53 17.39
N GLY A 32 2.85 0.48 17.87
CA GLY A 32 1.63 -0.08 17.30
C GLY A 32 1.87 -0.89 16.03
N VAL A 33 3.04 -1.52 15.90
CA VAL A 33 3.28 -2.56 14.88
C VAL A 33 2.77 -3.89 15.44
N PRO A 34 1.78 -4.53 14.80
CA PRO A 34 1.31 -5.86 15.19
C PRO A 34 2.37 -6.94 15.01
N GLU A 35 2.25 -8.04 15.74
CA GLU A 35 3.23 -9.14 15.68
C GLU A 35 3.17 -9.87 14.34
N GLU A 36 1.98 -10.02 13.75
CA GLU A 36 1.78 -10.62 12.42
C GLU A 36 2.47 -9.84 11.29
N ASN A 37 2.77 -8.56 11.52
CA ASN A 37 3.50 -7.71 10.58
C ASN A 37 5.02 -7.77 10.79
N MET A 38 5.51 -8.65 11.66
CA MET A 38 6.93 -8.85 11.90
C MET A 38 7.31 -10.30 11.58
N THR A 39 8.41 -10.46 10.84
CA THR A 39 8.99 -11.77 10.56
C THR A 39 10.47 -11.73 10.86
N VAL A 40 10.96 -12.74 11.57
CA VAL A 40 12.37 -12.88 11.93
C VAL A 40 12.89 -14.17 11.31
N THR A 41 13.97 -14.05 10.54
CA THR A 41 14.73 -15.18 10.02
C THR A 41 16.10 -15.18 10.67
N GLU A 42 16.52 -16.30 11.23
CA GLU A 42 17.80 -16.43 11.91
C GLU A 42 18.69 -17.47 11.20
N ASP A 43 19.98 -17.18 11.12
CA ASP A 43 20.99 -18.12 10.64
C ASP A 43 22.13 -18.23 11.65
N PHE A 44 22.56 -19.45 11.94
CA PHE A 44 23.63 -19.73 12.88
C PHE A 44 24.65 -20.68 12.27
N SER A 45 25.88 -20.19 12.13
CA SER A 45 26.95 -20.91 11.48
C SER A 45 28.25 -20.85 12.29
N LYS A 46 29.11 -21.86 12.11
CA LYS A 46 30.49 -21.84 12.59
C LYS A 46 31.38 -21.38 11.44
N VAL A 47 32.13 -20.29 11.66
CA VAL A 47 33.03 -19.69 10.66
C VAL A 47 34.43 -19.68 11.26
N GLU A 48 35.30 -20.52 10.70
CA GLU A 48 36.66 -20.79 11.21
C GLU A 48 36.62 -21.24 12.69
N ASN A 49 37.25 -20.48 13.59
CA ASN A 49 37.29 -20.75 15.03
C ASN A 49 36.27 -19.93 15.83
N THR A 50 35.25 -19.37 15.16
CA THR A 50 34.24 -18.53 15.80
C THR A 50 32.84 -18.97 15.39
N TYR A 51 31.85 -18.51 16.14
CA TYR A 51 30.44 -18.69 15.86
C TYR A 51 29.83 -17.38 15.39
N GLN A 52 29.05 -17.46 14.33
CA GLN A 52 28.34 -16.35 13.72
C GLN A 52 26.84 -16.59 13.85
N MET A 53 26.16 -15.58 14.38
CA MET A 53 24.70 -15.52 14.45
C MET A 53 24.27 -14.33 13.61
N GLU A 54 23.40 -14.54 12.64
CA GLU A 54 22.78 -13.52 11.82
C GLU A 54 21.27 -13.57 11.97
N ALA A 55 20.63 -12.41 11.89
CA ALA A 55 19.19 -12.31 11.86
C ALA A 55 18.74 -11.23 10.87
N GLU A 56 17.66 -11.53 10.17
CA GLU A 56 16.93 -10.60 9.33
C GLU A 56 15.54 -10.40 9.91
N VAL A 57 15.20 -9.14 10.17
CA VAL A 57 13.86 -8.73 10.64
C VAL A 57 13.18 -7.98 9.51
N CYS A 58 12.06 -8.53 9.04
CA CYS A 58 11.12 -7.87 8.14
C CYS A 58 9.99 -7.28 8.97
N ILE A 59 9.63 -6.02 8.71
CA ILE A 59 8.52 -5.34 9.37
C ILE A 59 7.66 -4.68 8.30
N ILE A 60 6.36 -4.98 8.31
CA ILE A 60 5.36 -4.40 7.43
C ILE A 60 4.72 -3.20 8.13
N PHE A 61 4.71 -2.07 7.44
CA PHE A 61 4.09 -0.84 7.91
C PHE A 61 3.00 -0.39 6.94
N SER A 62 1.84 0.00 7.48
CA SER A 62 0.78 0.68 6.73
C SER A 62 0.88 2.21 6.79
N ASP A 63 1.73 2.74 7.66
CA ASP A 63 1.90 4.19 7.91
C ASP A 63 3.38 4.58 7.80
N PHE A 64 3.67 5.55 6.93
CA PHE A 64 5.05 6.02 6.69
C PHE A 64 5.67 6.72 7.90
N GLY A 65 4.87 7.47 8.67
CA GLY A 65 5.35 8.14 9.88
C GLY A 65 5.76 7.13 10.94
N LYS A 66 4.97 6.07 11.16
CA LYS A 66 5.33 4.97 12.07
C LYS A 66 6.59 4.25 11.62
N MET A 67 6.70 3.93 10.32
CA MET A 67 7.90 3.34 9.74
C MET A 67 9.14 4.20 10.02
N GLN A 68 9.08 5.49 9.69
CA GLN A 68 10.19 6.41 9.88
C GLN A 68 10.57 6.55 11.35
N ASN A 69 9.58 6.66 12.25
CA ASN A 69 9.81 6.76 13.69
C ASN A 69 10.49 5.50 14.27
N VAL A 70 10.10 4.31 13.81
CA VAL A 70 10.78 3.06 14.21
C VAL A 70 12.20 3.03 13.65
N CYS A 71 12.41 3.32 12.37
CA CYS A 71 13.74 3.33 11.76
C CYS A 71 14.68 4.31 12.47
N ASN A 72 14.24 5.54 12.72
CA ASN A 72 15.04 6.56 13.42
C ASN A 72 15.43 6.09 14.82
N LEU A 73 14.49 5.55 15.59
CA LEU A 73 14.79 5.03 16.93
C LEU A 73 15.85 3.91 16.87
N LEU A 74 15.70 2.96 15.94
CA LEU A 74 16.63 1.84 15.84
C LEU A 74 18.03 2.33 15.44
N ILE A 75 18.13 3.32 14.55
CA ILE A 75 19.41 3.96 14.20
C ILE A 75 20.00 4.67 15.42
N GLU A 76 19.21 5.45 16.15
CA GLU A 76 19.67 6.19 17.33
C GLU A 76 20.16 5.27 18.45
N LYS A 77 19.48 4.12 18.66
CA LYS A 77 19.70 3.26 19.83
C LYS A 77 20.62 2.08 19.57
N LEU A 78 20.64 1.57 18.34
CA LEU A 78 21.49 0.43 17.97
C LEU A 78 22.64 0.81 17.04
N GLY A 79 22.61 2.00 16.42
CA GLY A 79 23.71 2.51 15.59
C GLY A 79 24.14 1.51 14.53
N THR A 80 25.45 1.27 14.45
CA THR A 80 26.07 0.33 13.48
C THR A 80 25.81 -1.14 13.79
N ALA A 81 25.16 -1.47 14.91
CA ALA A 81 24.83 -2.83 15.27
C ALA A 81 23.65 -3.41 14.45
N VAL A 82 22.99 -2.57 13.66
CA VAL A 82 21.91 -2.93 12.73
C VAL A 82 22.13 -2.25 11.38
N THR A 83 21.76 -2.94 10.32
CA THR A 83 21.69 -2.39 8.96
C THR A 83 20.23 -2.30 8.54
N ILE A 84 19.75 -1.09 8.26
CA ILE A 84 18.40 -0.84 7.77
C ILE A 84 18.45 -0.68 6.25
N SER A 85 17.83 -1.59 5.52
CA SER A 85 17.65 -1.49 4.07
C SER A 85 16.57 -0.47 3.73
N PRO A 86 16.60 0.13 2.52
CA PRO A 86 15.50 0.96 2.04
C PRO A 86 14.15 0.22 2.09
N PRO A 87 13.04 0.91 2.43
CA PRO A 87 11.73 0.26 2.58
C PRO A 87 11.19 -0.23 1.25
N HIS A 88 10.61 -1.43 1.18
CA HIS A 88 9.93 -1.90 -0.03
C HIS A 88 8.45 -1.51 0.01
N PHE A 89 7.95 -0.91 -1.08
CA PHE A 89 6.56 -0.48 -1.19
C PHE A 89 5.80 -1.43 -2.10
N TYR A 90 4.60 -1.83 -1.66
CA TYR A 90 3.74 -2.70 -2.43
C TYR A 90 2.28 -2.46 -2.04
N HIS A 91 1.37 -2.94 -2.89
CA HIS A 91 -0.06 -3.00 -2.59
C HIS A 91 -0.46 -4.45 -2.38
N THR A 92 -1.36 -4.69 -1.44
CA THR A 92 -1.98 -6.01 -1.32
C THR A 92 -2.99 -6.22 -2.46
N PRO A 93 -3.28 -7.47 -2.86
CA PRO A 93 -4.32 -7.75 -3.85
C PRO A 93 -5.68 -7.14 -3.47
N GLU A 94 -5.99 -7.11 -2.17
CA GLU A 94 -7.24 -6.56 -1.62
C GLU A 94 -7.30 -5.04 -1.78
N ALA A 95 -6.18 -4.33 -1.60
CA ALA A 95 -6.10 -2.89 -1.81
C ALA A 95 -6.34 -2.54 -3.29
N ILE A 96 -5.75 -3.31 -4.21
CA ILE A 96 -5.95 -3.12 -5.65
C ILE A 96 -7.40 -3.44 -6.06
N ASP A 97 -7.98 -4.52 -5.54
CA ASP A 97 -9.38 -4.87 -5.78
C ASP A 97 -10.35 -3.79 -5.27
N THR A 98 -10.05 -3.24 -4.10
CA THR A 98 -10.82 -2.12 -3.53
C THR A 98 -10.75 -0.89 -4.44
N LEU A 99 -9.54 -0.54 -4.92
CA LEU A 99 -9.34 0.57 -5.85
C LEU A 99 -10.19 0.40 -7.12
N ARG A 100 -10.15 -0.79 -7.75
CA ARG A 100 -10.97 -1.12 -8.93
C ARG A 100 -12.46 -0.89 -8.70
N ARG A 101 -13.00 -1.43 -7.59
CA ARG A 101 -14.42 -1.27 -7.26
C ARG A 101 -14.79 0.20 -7.07
N GLN A 102 -13.93 0.96 -6.38
CA GLN A 102 -14.14 2.38 -6.15
C GLN A 102 -14.20 3.17 -7.46
N VAL A 103 -13.26 2.95 -8.40
CA VAL A 103 -13.27 3.66 -9.68
C VAL A 103 -14.48 3.29 -10.55
N CYS A 104 -14.92 2.03 -10.54
CA CYS A 104 -16.13 1.62 -11.26
C CYS A 104 -17.39 2.29 -10.69
N VAL A 105 -17.57 2.28 -9.36
CA VAL A 105 -18.69 2.97 -8.70
C VAL A 105 -18.67 4.48 -8.97
N ALA A 106 -17.48 5.10 -8.92
CA ALA A 106 -17.31 6.50 -9.25
C ALA A 106 -17.67 6.80 -10.71
N ALA A 107 -17.28 5.92 -11.66
CA ALA A 107 -17.63 6.04 -13.06
C ALA A 107 -19.15 5.95 -13.28
N VAL A 108 -19.84 4.99 -12.65
CA VAL A 108 -21.31 4.89 -12.69
C VAL A 108 -21.96 6.16 -12.14
N GLY A 109 -21.47 6.66 -11.00
CA GLY A 109 -21.95 7.91 -10.39
C GLY A 109 -21.78 9.12 -11.31
N ASN A 110 -20.63 9.21 -11.99
CA ASN A 110 -20.36 10.25 -12.98
C ASN A 110 -21.32 10.14 -14.18
N THR A 111 -21.51 8.95 -14.73
CA THR A 111 -22.43 8.72 -15.87
C THR A 111 -23.86 9.09 -15.51
N ARG A 112 -24.34 8.72 -14.32
CA ARG A 112 -25.67 9.13 -13.82
C ARG A 112 -25.78 10.66 -13.71
N ARG A 113 -24.78 11.34 -13.17
CA ARG A 113 -24.77 12.81 -13.03
C ARG A 113 -24.83 13.49 -14.39
N LYS A 114 -23.99 13.06 -15.34
CA LYS A 114 -24.00 13.56 -16.73
C LYS A 114 -25.36 13.33 -17.40
N ALA A 115 -25.94 12.13 -17.28
CA ALA A 115 -27.25 11.82 -17.84
C ALA A 115 -28.36 12.71 -17.23
N GLN A 116 -28.29 12.99 -15.93
CA GLN A 116 -29.24 13.87 -15.26
C GLN A 116 -29.13 15.32 -15.77
N GLU A 117 -27.92 15.84 -15.95
CA GLU A 117 -27.69 17.17 -16.52
C GLU A 117 -28.25 17.27 -17.95
N VAL A 118 -27.98 16.26 -18.79
CA VAL A 118 -28.54 16.19 -20.14
C VAL A 118 -30.08 16.16 -20.11
N CYS A 119 -30.70 15.34 -19.25
CA CYS A 119 -32.17 15.30 -19.13
C CYS A 119 -32.77 16.66 -18.77
N ARG A 120 -32.12 17.42 -17.87
CA ARG A 120 -32.60 18.75 -17.45
C ARG A 120 -32.62 19.75 -18.61
N LEU A 121 -31.68 19.66 -19.56
CA LEU A 121 -31.67 20.52 -20.76
C LEU A 121 -32.94 20.36 -21.60
N PHE A 122 -33.53 19.16 -21.60
CA PHE A 122 -34.79 18.86 -22.31
C PHE A 122 -36.04 19.01 -21.43
N GLY A 123 -35.90 19.55 -20.22
CA GLY A 123 -36.99 19.66 -19.25
C GLY A 123 -37.52 18.32 -18.76
N GLN A 124 -36.75 17.24 -18.91
CA GLN A 124 -37.11 15.88 -18.49
C GLN A 124 -36.40 15.53 -17.17
N SER A 125 -36.82 14.43 -16.55
CA SER A 125 -36.15 13.86 -15.37
C SER A 125 -35.50 12.52 -15.69
N LEU A 126 -34.40 12.22 -15.00
CA LEU A 126 -33.70 10.94 -15.15
C LEU A 126 -34.48 9.84 -14.40
N GLY A 127 -34.89 8.80 -15.13
CA GLY A 127 -35.58 7.63 -14.61
C GLY A 127 -34.63 6.56 -14.07
N LYS A 128 -35.14 5.33 -13.97
CA LYS A 128 -34.35 4.19 -13.47
C LYS A 128 -33.29 3.76 -14.49
N PRO A 129 -32.15 3.20 -14.05
CA PRO A 129 -31.21 2.56 -14.96
C PRO A 129 -31.85 1.35 -15.64
N LEU A 130 -31.60 1.20 -16.94
CA LEU A 130 -32.02 0.06 -17.76
C LEU A 130 -30.85 -0.88 -18.04
N LEU A 131 -29.66 -0.32 -18.25
CA LEU A 131 -28.43 -1.06 -18.49
C LEU A 131 -27.26 -0.31 -17.86
N ILE A 132 -26.37 -1.03 -17.19
CA ILE A 132 -25.07 -0.55 -16.74
C ILE A 132 -24.06 -1.61 -17.14
N LYS A 133 -23.03 -1.22 -17.87
CA LYS A 133 -21.98 -2.10 -18.37
C LYS A 133 -20.63 -1.42 -18.21
N GLU A 134 -19.70 -2.09 -17.56
CA GLU A 134 -18.28 -1.71 -17.61
C GLU A 134 -17.72 -2.11 -18.98
N GLU A 135 -17.27 -1.12 -19.75
CA GLU A 135 -16.71 -1.33 -21.09
C GLU A 135 -15.21 -1.57 -21.05
N GLU A 136 -14.52 -0.94 -20.11
CA GLU A 136 -13.07 -0.94 -20.05
C GLU A 136 -12.61 -0.66 -18.62
N THR A 137 -11.63 -1.43 -18.16
CA THR A 137 -10.92 -1.20 -16.90
C THR A 137 -9.44 -1.14 -17.23
N LYS A 138 -8.78 -0.08 -16.79
CA LYS A 138 -7.31 0.03 -16.87
C LYS A 138 -6.76 0.18 -15.48
N GLU A 139 -5.77 -0.63 -15.18
CA GLU A 139 -4.91 -0.50 -14.02
C GLU A 139 -3.49 -0.28 -14.54
N TRP A 140 -2.81 0.71 -13.98
CA TRP A 140 -1.40 0.92 -14.26
C TRP A 140 -0.71 1.34 -12.96
N GLY A 141 0.46 0.77 -12.72
CA GLY A 141 1.28 1.11 -11.58
C GLY A 141 2.71 1.35 -12.05
N GLY A 142 3.36 2.36 -11.48
CA GLY A 142 4.81 2.42 -11.50
C GLY A 142 5.54 2.52 -12.84
N HIS A 143 4.91 3.05 -13.89
CA HIS A 143 5.61 3.28 -15.14
C HIS A 143 6.36 4.61 -15.07
N ILE A 144 7.64 4.57 -14.64
CA ILE A 144 8.59 5.46 -15.28
C ILE A 144 8.92 4.76 -16.60
N ASP A 145 8.37 5.30 -17.68
CA ASP A 145 8.86 5.05 -19.02
C ASP A 145 10.28 5.63 -19.08
N SER A 146 11.26 4.88 -18.60
CA SER A 146 12.67 5.26 -18.67
C SER A 146 13.49 4.02 -18.98
N TYR A 147 13.91 3.95 -20.24
CA TYR A 147 14.93 3.10 -20.83
C TYR A 147 16.32 3.23 -20.14
N LEU A 148 16.41 3.21 -18.82
CA LEU A 148 17.66 3.22 -18.08
C LEU A 148 17.62 2.22 -16.93
N PRO A 149 18.56 1.26 -16.86
CA PRO A 149 18.72 0.40 -15.71
C PRO A 149 19.36 1.23 -14.58
N ARG A 150 18.56 2.02 -13.86
CA ARG A 150 18.99 2.60 -12.58
C ARG A 150 18.84 1.52 -11.51
N SER A 151 19.91 1.29 -10.75
CA SER A 151 19.84 0.37 -9.62
C SER A 151 18.77 0.84 -8.62
N PRO A 152 18.01 -0.07 -7.98
CA PRO A 152 16.99 0.28 -7.00
C PRO A 152 17.50 1.14 -5.84
N ASP A 153 18.81 1.06 -5.58
CA ASP A 153 19.51 1.79 -4.51
C ASP A 153 19.84 3.24 -4.88
N SER A 154 19.66 3.64 -6.14
CA SER A 154 19.92 5.00 -6.63
C SER A 154 18.70 5.92 -6.60
N LEU A 155 17.50 5.37 -6.33
CA LEU A 155 16.25 6.12 -6.33
C LEU A 155 16.01 6.79 -4.97
N THR A 156 15.59 8.05 -5.02
CA THR A 156 15.11 8.78 -3.85
C THR A 156 13.84 8.14 -3.28
N LEU A 157 13.54 8.39 -2.01
CA LEU A 157 12.31 7.88 -1.36
C LEU A 157 11.04 8.28 -2.16
N GLN A 158 11.00 9.52 -2.65
CA GLN A 158 9.87 10.04 -3.42
C GLN A 158 9.71 9.31 -4.76
N GLU A 159 10.80 9.07 -5.50
CA GLU A 159 10.74 8.29 -6.74
C GLU A 159 10.25 6.86 -6.49
N ARG A 160 10.66 6.24 -5.38
CA ARG A 160 10.22 4.88 -4.99
C ARG A 160 8.73 4.83 -4.62
N ILE A 161 8.21 5.88 -3.97
CA ILE A 161 6.77 6.02 -3.69
C ILE A 161 6.01 6.22 -5.01
N GLN A 162 6.50 7.08 -5.89
CA GLN A 162 5.89 7.32 -7.19
C GLN A 162 5.86 6.06 -8.05
N SER A 163 6.96 5.31 -8.09
CA SER A 163 7.03 4.02 -8.79
C SER A 163 6.14 2.95 -8.17
N ALA A 164 5.85 3.03 -6.87
CA ALA A 164 4.92 2.11 -6.22
C ALA A 164 3.47 2.58 -6.29
N THR A 165 3.19 3.79 -6.79
CA THR A 165 1.83 4.32 -6.84
C THR A 165 1.02 3.60 -7.92
N ALA A 166 -0.16 3.10 -7.54
CA ALA A 166 -1.11 2.45 -8.43
C ALA A 166 -2.22 3.41 -8.83
N TYR A 167 -2.62 3.33 -10.09
CA TYR A 167 -3.72 4.10 -10.67
C TYR A 167 -4.70 3.14 -11.33
N ALA A 168 -5.97 3.53 -11.32
CA ALA A 168 -7.02 2.80 -12.02
C ALA A 168 -7.99 3.76 -12.69
N SER A 169 -8.57 3.31 -13.80
CA SER A 169 -9.69 3.98 -14.46
C SER A 169 -10.72 2.94 -14.91
N SER A 170 -11.99 3.34 -14.88
CA SER A 170 -13.10 2.53 -15.36
C SER A 170 -13.92 3.37 -16.34
N ARG A 171 -14.26 2.78 -17.49
CA ARG A 171 -15.16 3.32 -18.49
C ARG A 171 -16.45 2.52 -18.42
N VAL A 172 -17.55 3.22 -18.15
CA VAL A 172 -18.86 2.61 -17.97
C VAL A 172 -19.83 3.22 -18.97
N PHE A 173 -20.57 2.35 -19.64
CA PHE A 173 -21.74 2.68 -20.42
C PHE A 173 -23.00 2.44 -19.58
N ALA A 174 -23.90 3.42 -19.53
CA ALA A 174 -25.17 3.25 -18.85
C ALA A 174 -26.32 3.89 -19.64
N VAL A 175 -27.46 3.21 -19.65
CA VAL A 175 -28.71 3.65 -20.25
C VAL A 175 -29.73 3.85 -19.14
N PHE A 176 -30.40 4.98 -19.16
CA PHE A 176 -31.44 5.33 -18.21
C PHE A 176 -32.75 5.59 -18.95
N GLU A 177 -33.85 5.30 -18.28
CA GLU A 177 -35.16 5.79 -18.69
C GLU A 177 -35.19 7.33 -18.61
N ILE A 178 -35.91 7.97 -19.53
CA ILE A 178 -36.21 9.39 -19.45
C ILE A 178 -37.67 9.53 -19.04
N LYS A 179 -37.93 10.30 -17.99
CA LYS A 179 -39.27 10.56 -17.47
C LYS A 179 -39.75 11.95 -17.89
N GLY A 180 -40.97 11.97 -18.44
CA GLY A 180 -41.78 13.15 -18.74
C GLY A 180 -41.80 14.17 -17.62
N LYS A 181 -42.10 15.44 -17.93
CA LYS A 181 -42.45 16.43 -16.90
C LYS A 181 -43.56 15.85 -16.02
N GLU A 182 -43.30 15.77 -14.73
CA GLU A 182 -44.33 15.50 -13.74
C GLU A 182 -45.31 16.66 -13.79
N ASN A 183 -46.43 16.48 -14.51
CA ASN A 183 -47.52 17.43 -14.48
C ASN A 183 -48.00 17.48 -13.03
N ARG A 184 -47.68 18.57 -12.32
CA ARG A 184 -48.43 18.98 -11.14
C ARG A 184 -49.88 19.14 -11.60
N ARG A 185 -50.67 18.08 -11.48
CA ARG A 185 -52.13 18.18 -11.48
C ARG A 185 -52.44 19.08 -10.30
N ASN A 186 -52.66 20.36 -10.58
CA ASN A 186 -53.38 21.23 -9.68
C ASN A 186 -54.71 20.53 -9.39
N LYS A 187 -54.83 19.91 -8.22
CA LYS A 187 -56.13 19.61 -7.63
C LYS A 187 -56.72 20.98 -7.28
N LEU A 188 -57.38 21.62 -8.25
CA LEU A 188 -58.38 22.62 -7.98
C LEU A 188 -59.59 21.85 -7.41
N LEU A 189 -59.75 21.95 -6.08
CA LEU A 189 -61.01 21.73 -5.39
C LEU A 189 -61.83 23.01 -5.50
#